data_AF-A0A2G5UD28-F1
#
_entry.id   AF-A0A2G5UD28-F1
#
_cell.length_a   1.000
_cell.length_b   1.000
_cell.length_c   1.000
_cell.angle_alpha   90.00
_cell.angle_beta   90.00
_cell.angle_gamma   90.00
#
_symmetry.space_group_name_H-M   'P 1'
#
loop_
_entity.id
_entity.type
_entity.pdbx_description
1 polymer ?
#
loop_
_entity_poly.entity_id
_entity_poly.type
_entity_poly.pdbx_seq_one_letter_code
_entity_poly.pdbx_strand_id
1 'polypeptide(L)'
;MTDKNQSDSDEDIESLTNHETSLEAAAKARKRRLLAMKSKIHGVEMQREFRNHKPDEEVGTQNAAMDLDIVQREITDHLKDTLHEKAIDSVDLAILAPKKIDWDLKRDIESKLQKLERKTQKAVTTIIRQRLAEGKGDLAATVNAAAAQNL
;
A
#
# COMPACT_ATOMS: atom_id res chain seq x y z
N MET A 1 -39.30 32.69 30.18
CA MET A 1 -38.77 31.61 29.32
C MET A 1 -37.39 32.06 28.90
N THR A 2 -36.31 31.64 29.58
CA THR A 2 -35.58 30.37 29.31
C THR A 2 -35.39 30.19 27.81
N ASP A 3 -34.18 30.05 27.26
CA ASP A 3 -33.08 29.30 27.84
C ASP A 3 -31.81 29.44 26.99
N LYS A 4 -30.69 29.07 27.62
CA LYS A 4 -29.57 28.30 27.05
C LYS A 4 -28.60 29.01 26.11
N ASN A 5 -27.33 29.16 26.53
CA ASN A 5 -26.27 28.13 26.53
C ASN A 5 -25.79 27.91 25.09
N GLN A 6 -24.51 27.89 24.77
CA GLN A 6 -23.32 27.48 25.51
C GLN A 6 -22.11 27.97 24.67
N SER A 7 -20.93 28.11 25.31
CA SER A 7 -19.59 27.77 24.78
C SER A 7 -19.21 28.28 23.37
N ASP A 8 -18.11 28.98 23.16
CA ASP A 8 -16.78 28.67 23.66
C ASP A 8 -15.90 29.85 23.29
N SER A 9 -15.08 30.26 24.25
CA SER A 9 -13.67 30.52 24.00
C SER A 9 -13.32 31.37 22.78
N ASP A 10 -13.39 32.70 22.94
CA ASP A 10 -12.34 33.53 22.34
C ASP A 10 -11.04 33.24 23.12
N GLU A 11 -10.50 32.03 22.93
CA GLU A 11 -9.10 31.74 23.22
C GLU A 11 -8.30 32.68 22.33
N ASP A 12 -7.82 33.77 22.92
CA ASP A 12 -6.46 34.24 22.81
C ASP A 12 -5.73 33.82 21.50
N ILE A 13 -6.18 34.34 20.36
CA ILE A 13 -5.26 34.58 19.22
C ILE A 13 -4.45 35.85 19.54
N GLU A 14 -3.84 35.87 20.73
CA GLU A 14 -2.88 36.87 21.18
C GLU A 14 -1.60 36.20 21.68
N SER A 15 -1.32 34.98 21.22
CA SER A 15 -0.16 34.18 21.64
C SER A 15 0.99 34.10 20.63
N LEU A 16 0.90 34.75 19.45
CA LEU A 16 1.98 34.74 18.44
C LEU A 16 2.71 36.09 18.23
N THR A 17 2.51 37.07 19.11
CA THR A 17 3.22 38.38 19.06
C THR A 17 4.10 38.66 20.27
N ASN A 18 4.32 37.66 21.13
CA ASN A 18 4.99 37.83 22.43
C ASN A 18 6.54 37.78 22.34
N HIS A 19 7.13 38.52 21.42
CA HIS A 19 8.55 38.92 21.46
C HIS A 19 8.74 40.41 21.14
N GLU A 20 7.80 41.27 21.57
CA GLU A 20 8.07 42.72 21.62
C GLU A 20 9.14 42.97 22.70
N THR A 21 10.30 43.49 22.30
CA THR A 21 11.34 43.85 23.28
C THR A 21 10.85 44.98 24.18
N SER A 22 11.37 45.07 25.42
CA SER A 22 11.01 46.17 26.34
C SER A 22 11.19 47.57 25.71
N LEU A 23 12.20 47.71 24.85
CA LEU A 23 12.45 48.93 24.07
C LEU A 23 11.36 49.21 23.04
N GLU A 24 10.86 48.18 22.36
CA GLU A 24 9.81 48.28 21.36
C GLU A 24 8.46 48.67 21.97
N ALA A 25 8.10 48.07 23.12
CA ALA A 25 6.91 48.43 23.88
C ALA A 25 6.95 49.90 24.36
N ALA A 26 8.10 50.35 24.89
CA ALA A 26 8.31 51.73 25.29
C ALA A 26 8.21 52.72 24.12
N ALA A 27 8.77 52.35 22.95
CA ALA A 27 8.67 53.14 21.73
C ALA A 27 7.22 53.25 21.23
N LYS A 28 6.45 52.15 21.25
CA LYS A 28 5.03 52.11 20.88
C LYS A 28 4.18 52.97 21.80
N ALA A 29 4.42 52.90 23.12
CA ALA A 29 3.75 53.74 24.11
C ALA A 29 4.05 55.24 23.91
N ARG A 30 5.33 55.61 23.71
CA ARG A 30 5.72 56.99 23.39
C ARG A 30 5.06 57.48 22.11
N LYS A 31 5.02 56.65 21.07
CA LYS A 31 4.41 56.99 19.78
C LYS A 31 2.89 57.16 19.90
N ARG A 32 2.19 56.40 20.75
CA ARG A 32 0.76 56.61 21.07
C ARG A 32 0.55 57.93 21.82
N ARG A 33 1.37 58.21 22.83
CA ARG A 33 1.31 59.46 23.62
C ARG A 33 1.52 60.70 22.75
N LEU A 34 2.52 60.69 21.88
CA LEU A 34 2.79 61.80 20.97
C LEU A 34 1.65 62.01 19.97
N LEU A 35 1.03 60.93 19.47
CA LEU A 35 -0.12 61.03 18.57
C LEU A 35 -1.32 61.68 19.26
N ALA A 36 -1.62 61.29 20.50
CA ALA A 36 -2.70 61.87 21.30
C ALA A 36 -2.44 63.34 21.68
N MET A 37 -1.19 63.70 21.97
CA MET A 37 -0.82 65.09 22.20
C MET A 37 -0.97 65.92 20.91
N LYS A 38 -0.57 65.37 19.77
CA LYS A 38 -0.69 66.03 18.47
C LYS A 38 -2.15 66.24 18.07
N SER A 39 -3.02 65.25 18.26
CA SER A 39 -4.46 65.39 18.00
C SER A 39 -5.09 66.44 18.92
N LYS A 40 -4.70 66.50 20.20
CA LYS A 40 -5.19 67.54 21.13
C LYS A 40 -4.79 68.96 20.72
N ILE A 41 -3.58 69.15 20.20
CA ILE A 41 -3.08 70.45 19.72
C ILE A 41 -3.84 70.90 18.46
N HIS A 42 -4.14 69.98 17.54
CA HIS A 42 -4.72 70.33 16.24
C HIS A 42 -6.26 70.20 16.21
N GLY A 43 -6.88 69.75 17.31
CA GLY A 43 -8.34 69.61 17.43
C GLY A 43 -8.97 68.54 16.53
N VAL A 44 -8.16 67.77 15.80
CA VAL A 44 -8.59 66.73 14.84
C VAL A 44 -7.89 65.43 15.18
N GLU A 45 -8.62 64.31 15.11
CA GLU A 45 -8.06 62.98 15.33
C GLU A 45 -7.04 62.64 14.24
N MET A 46 -5.77 62.55 14.62
CA MET A 46 -4.67 62.31 13.70
C MET A 46 -4.45 60.81 13.52
N GLN A 47 -4.87 60.26 12.38
CA GLN A 47 -4.62 58.86 12.04
C GLN A 47 -3.22 58.65 11.45
N ARG A 48 -2.67 57.44 11.61
CA ARG A 48 -1.38 57.06 11.01
C ARG A 48 -1.62 56.54 9.60
N GLU A 49 -1.67 57.45 8.66
CA GLU A 49 -1.75 57.10 7.25
C GLU A 49 -0.35 57.14 6.61
N PHE A 50 0.01 56.09 5.90
CA PHE A 50 1.17 56.12 5.01
C PHE A 50 0.76 56.85 3.74
N ARG A 51 1.20 58.11 3.61
CA ARG A 51 0.83 58.98 2.48
C ARG A 51 1.16 58.41 1.09
N ASN A 52 2.14 57.50 1.01
CA ASN A 52 2.67 56.97 -0.25
C ASN A 52 2.42 55.46 -0.46
N HIS A 53 1.73 54.76 0.44
CA HIS A 53 1.57 53.31 0.31
C HIS A 53 0.12 52.89 0.59
N LYS A 54 -0.49 52.22 -0.40
CA LYS A 54 -1.73 51.46 -0.25
C LYS A 54 -1.31 49.98 -0.16
N PRO A 55 -1.69 49.23 0.88
CA PRO A 55 -1.39 47.81 0.92
C PRO A 55 -2.12 47.12 -0.24
N ASP A 56 -1.40 46.32 -1.03
CA ASP A 56 -2.01 45.51 -2.08
C ASP A 56 -2.89 44.42 -1.45
N GLU A 57 -4.16 44.36 -1.85
CA GLU A 57 -5.09 43.31 -1.42
C GLU A 57 -4.78 41.94 -2.04
N GLU A 58 -3.92 41.90 -3.07
CA GLU A 58 -3.56 40.67 -3.79
C GLU A 58 -2.40 39.89 -3.14
N VAL A 59 -1.66 40.51 -2.22
CA VAL A 59 -0.55 39.83 -1.53
C VAL A 59 -1.11 39.00 -0.38
N GLY A 60 -1.60 37.80 -0.70
CA GLY A 60 -2.08 36.81 0.26
C GLY A 60 -3.34 36.05 -0.12
N THR A 61 -3.95 36.34 -1.27
CA THR A 61 -5.21 35.69 -1.71
C THR A 61 -5.00 34.38 -2.48
N GLN A 62 -3.76 33.92 -2.63
CA GLN A 62 -3.47 32.62 -3.22
C GLN A 62 -3.44 31.53 -2.16
N ASN A 63 -4.57 31.27 -1.52
CA ASN A 63 -4.82 29.96 -0.95
C ASN A 63 -5.13 29.02 -2.11
N ALA A 64 -4.10 28.68 -2.90
CA ALA A 64 -4.19 27.55 -3.78
C ALA A 64 -4.59 26.37 -2.89
N ALA A 65 -5.74 25.75 -3.17
CA ALA A 65 -6.22 24.59 -2.45
C ALA A 65 -5.21 23.46 -2.65
N MET A 66 -4.17 23.44 -1.81
CA MET A 66 -3.19 22.38 -1.77
C MET A 66 -3.91 21.17 -1.21
N ASP A 67 -3.91 20.09 -2.00
CA ASP A 67 -4.41 18.80 -1.58
C ASP A 67 -3.51 18.29 -0.44
N LEU A 68 -3.97 18.41 0.80
CA LEU A 68 -3.23 17.96 1.99
C LEU A 68 -3.19 16.42 2.09
N ASP A 69 -4.03 15.73 1.31
CA ASP A 69 -4.24 14.28 1.37
C ASP A 69 -3.42 13.51 0.30
N ILE A 70 -2.52 14.18 -0.42
CA ILE A 70 -1.63 13.56 -1.43
C ILE A 70 -0.90 12.35 -0.84
N VAL A 71 -0.34 12.52 0.36
CA VAL A 71 0.39 11.46 1.07
C VAL A 71 -0.52 10.28 1.38
N GLN A 72 -1.75 10.55 1.83
CA GLN A 72 -2.71 9.50 2.14
C GLN A 72 -3.10 8.72 0.87
N ARG A 73 -3.32 9.42 -0.25
CA ARG A 73 -3.62 8.79 -1.54
C ARG A 73 -2.48 7.87 -1.99
N GLU A 74 -1.24 8.34 -1.97
CA GLU A 74 -0.06 7.56 -2.35
C GLU A 74 0.11 6.32 -1.45
N ILE A 75 -0.06 6.47 -0.14
CA ILE A 75 -0.02 5.35 0.81
C ILE A 75 -1.11 4.32 0.47
N THR A 76 -2.33 4.76 0.17
CA THR A 76 -3.42 3.85 -0.16
C THR A 76 -3.20 3.11 -1.48
N ASP A 77 -2.60 3.75 -2.48
CA ASP A 77 -2.33 3.13 -3.76
C ASP A 77 -1.19 2.09 -3.63
N HIS A 78 -0.11 2.42 -2.92
CA HIS A 78 0.94 1.44 -2.61
C HIS A 78 0.41 0.25 -1.80
N LEU A 79 -0.50 0.47 -0.84
CA LEU A 79 -1.11 -0.62 -0.07
C LEU A 79 -1.95 -1.55 -0.94
N LYS A 80 -2.71 -1.03 -1.92
CA LYS A 80 -3.47 -1.86 -2.87
C LYS A 80 -2.56 -2.75 -3.69
N ASP A 81 -1.44 -2.22 -4.16
CA ASP A 81 -0.47 -2.99 -4.94
C ASP A 81 0.15 -4.12 -4.10
N THR A 82 0.52 -3.83 -2.85
CA THR A 82 1.08 -4.84 -1.93
C THR A 82 0.08 -5.92 -1.52
N LEU A 83 -1.23 -5.63 -1.53
CA LEU A 83 -2.28 -6.63 -1.25
C LEU A 83 -2.44 -7.63 -2.41
N HIS A 84 -2.09 -7.24 -3.63
CA HIS A 84 -2.19 -8.08 -4.83
C HIS A 84 -0.97 -8.96 -5.06
N GLU A 85 0.17 -8.66 -4.43
CA GLU A 85 1.27 -9.60 -4.29
C GLU A 85 0.85 -10.69 -3.30
N LYS A 86 0.20 -11.73 -3.83
CA LYS A 86 -0.02 -12.97 -3.09
C LYS A 86 1.32 -13.39 -2.48
N ALA A 87 1.42 -13.29 -1.16
CA ALA A 87 2.54 -13.86 -0.42
C ALA A 87 2.68 -15.30 -0.91
N ILE A 88 3.82 -15.61 -1.53
CA ILE A 88 4.10 -16.98 -1.97
C ILE A 88 4.16 -17.78 -0.68
N ASP A 89 3.08 -18.51 -0.38
CA ASP A 89 2.98 -19.42 0.75
C ASP A 89 4.21 -20.34 0.70
N SER A 90 5.14 -20.09 1.63
CA SER A 90 6.34 -20.88 1.89
C SER A 90 6.94 -21.57 0.66
N VAL A 91 7.88 -20.91 -0.01
CA VAL A 91 8.68 -21.55 -1.06
C VAL A 91 9.33 -22.81 -0.50
N ASP A 92 8.94 -23.97 -1.03
CA ASP A 92 9.50 -25.26 -0.65
C ASP A 92 10.96 -25.35 -1.14
N LEU A 93 11.89 -25.25 -0.18
CA LEU A 93 13.34 -25.28 -0.41
C LEU A 93 13.79 -26.56 -1.11
N ALA A 94 13.04 -27.66 -0.99
CA ALA A 94 13.35 -28.91 -1.67
C ALA A 94 13.14 -28.84 -3.19
N ILE A 95 12.22 -27.99 -3.67
CA ILE A 95 11.98 -27.77 -5.10
C ILE A 95 13.07 -26.87 -5.70
N LEU A 96 13.55 -25.90 -4.92
CA LEU A 96 14.54 -24.90 -5.33
C LEU A 96 15.98 -25.44 -5.32
N ALA A 97 16.24 -26.51 -4.56
CA ALA A 97 17.56 -27.14 -4.50
C ALA A 97 18.01 -27.68 -5.87
N PRO A 98 19.33 -27.68 -6.17
CA PRO A 98 19.87 -28.28 -7.38
C PRO A 98 19.46 -29.75 -7.48
N LYS A 99 18.83 -30.11 -8.60
CA LYS A 99 18.37 -31.48 -8.85
C LYS A 99 19.45 -32.32 -9.53
N LYS A 100 19.28 -33.65 -9.51
CA LYS A 100 20.16 -34.59 -10.22
C LYS A 100 20.18 -34.26 -11.71
N ILE A 101 21.32 -34.51 -12.38
CA ILE A 101 21.49 -34.26 -13.82
C ILE A 101 20.47 -35.01 -14.68
N ASP A 102 20.04 -36.21 -14.26
CA ASP A 102 19.04 -37.02 -14.97
C ASP A 102 17.59 -36.59 -14.70
N TRP A 103 17.35 -35.59 -13.85
CA TRP A 103 15.99 -35.22 -13.42
C TRP A 103 15.15 -34.73 -14.60
N ASP A 104 15.75 -33.91 -15.45
CA ASP A 104 15.10 -33.39 -16.65
C ASP A 104 14.81 -34.51 -17.65
N LEU A 105 15.80 -35.39 -17.86
CA LEU A 105 15.66 -36.56 -18.72
C LEU A 105 14.50 -37.46 -18.27
N LYS A 106 14.38 -37.73 -16.96
CA LYS A 106 13.28 -38.52 -16.40
C LYS A 106 11.93 -37.86 -16.63
N ARG A 107 11.83 -36.55 -16.38
CA ARG A 107 10.58 -35.79 -16.56
C ARG A 107 10.10 -35.82 -18.01
N ASP A 108 11.01 -35.66 -18.97
CA ASP A 108 10.67 -35.64 -20.39
C ASP A 108 10.30 -37.03 -20.93
N ILE A 109 10.93 -38.08 -20.38
CA ILE A 109 10.64 -39.47 -20.75
C ILE A 109 9.34 -39.98 -20.12
N GLU A 110 8.96 -39.48 -18.93
CA GLU A 110 7.80 -39.93 -18.16
C GLU A 110 6.51 -39.96 -18.99
N SER A 111 6.22 -38.90 -19.75
CA SER A 111 5.03 -38.82 -20.62
C SER A 111 5.01 -39.90 -21.71
N LYS A 112 6.19 -40.26 -22.24
CA LYS A 112 6.33 -41.31 -23.26
C LYS A 112 6.19 -42.70 -22.62
N LEU A 113 6.81 -42.92 -21.47
CA LEU A 113 6.67 -44.16 -20.69
C LEU A 113 5.23 -44.41 -20.28
N GLN A 114 4.52 -43.41 -19.77
CA GLN A 114 3.12 -43.55 -19.38
C GLN A 114 2.22 -43.97 -20.57
N LYS A 115 2.47 -43.42 -21.77
CA LYS A 115 1.76 -43.82 -22.98
C LYS A 115 2.09 -45.25 -23.40
N LEU A 116 3.34 -45.66 -23.28
CA LEU A 116 3.79 -47.01 -23.60
C LEU A 116 3.21 -48.02 -22.61
N GLU A 117 3.29 -47.75 -21.32
CA GLU A 117 2.78 -48.57 -20.23
C GLU A 117 1.28 -48.88 -20.41
N ARG A 118 0.47 -47.86 -20.76
CA ARG A 118 -0.94 -48.07 -21.09
C ARG A 118 -1.17 -49.02 -22.27
N LYS A 119 -0.29 -49.00 -23.27
CA LYS A 119 -0.36 -49.93 -24.42
C LYS A 119 0.10 -51.33 -24.03
N THR A 120 1.17 -51.42 -23.23
CA THR A 120 1.69 -52.68 -22.70
C THR A 120 0.63 -53.39 -21.85
N GLN A 121 0.00 -52.69 -20.92
CA GLN A 121 -1.10 -53.24 -20.11
C GLN A 121 -2.26 -53.73 -20.99
N LYS A 122 -2.66 -52.96 -22.00
CA LYS A 122 -3.68 -53.42 -22.97
C LYS A 122 -3.25 -54.68 -23.69
N ALA A 123 -2.03 -54.74 -24.21
CA ALA A 123 -1.49 -55.92 -24.88
C ALA A 123 -1.45 -57.13 -23.94
N VAL A 124 -0.98 -56.96 -22.71
CA VAL A 124 -0.98 -57.99 -21.65
C VAL A 124 -2.39 -58.51 -21.42
N THR A 125 -3.39 -57.63 -21.25
CA THR A 125 -4.79 -58.08 -21.07
C THR A 125 -5.32 -58.85 -22.27
N THR A 126 -4.97 -58.45 -23.50
CA THR A 126 -5.37 -59.16 -24.72
C THR A 126 -4.73 -60.55 -24.79
N ILE A 127 -3.43 -60.65 -24.49
CA ILE A 127 -2.71 -61.93 -24.47
C ILE A 127 -3.29 -62.87 -23.40
N ILE A 128 -3.62 -62.36 -22.21
CA ILE A 128 -4.26 -63.15 -21.15
C ILE A 128 -5.63 -63.67 -21.62
N ARG A 129 -6.46 -62.81 -22.22
CA ARG A 129 -7.77 -63.23 -22.78
C ARG A 129 -7.63 -64.31 -23.84
N GLN A 130 -6.68 -64.16 -24.76
CA GLN A 130 -6.42 -65.16 -25.79
C GLN A 130 -5.97 -66.50 -25.19
N ARG A 131 -5.01 -66.47 -24.26
CA ARG A 131 -4.52 -67.68 -23.58
C ARG A 131 -5.61 -68.41 -22.80
N LEU A 132 -6.52 -67.65 -22.18
CA LEU A 132 -7.68 -68.21 -21.48
C LEU A 132 -8.66 -68.87 -22.45
N ALA A 133 -8.94 -68.21 -23.59
CA ALA A 133 -9.80 -68.78 -24.64
C ALA A 133 -9.20 -70.06 -25.26
N GLU A 134 -7.88 -70.14 -25.37
CA GLU A 134 -7.16 -71.33 -25.85
C GLU A 134 -7.09 -72.46 -24.80
N GLY A 135 -7.59 -72.26 -23.57
CA GLY A 135 -7.59 -73.27 -22.50
C GLY A 135 -6.22 -73.61 -21.93
N LYS A 136 -5.20 -72.77 -22.17
CA LYS A 136 -3.78 -73.06 -21.89
C LYS A 136 -3.24 -72.48 -20.56
N GLY A 137 -4.06 -72.01 -19.62
CA GLY A 137 -3.49 -71.38 -18.42
C GLY A 137 -4.36 -71.26 -17.18
N ASP A 138 -3.77 -71.64 -16.05
CA ASP A 138 -4.18 -71.23 -14.70
C ASP A 138 -3.95 -69.72 -14.52
N LEU A 139 -5.02 -68.98 -14.22
CA LEU A 139 -5.00 -67.51 -14.11
C LEU A 139 -4.10 -67.03 -12.97
N ALA A 140 -4.04 -67.77 -11.87
CA ALA A 140 -3.35 -67.33 -10.66
C ALA A 140 -1.83 -67.26 -10.86
N ALA A 141 -1.25 -68.26 -11.52
CA ALA A 141 0.19 -68.30 -11.81
C ALA A 141 0.63 -67.21 -12.81
N THR A 142 -0.20 -66.92 -13.83
CA THR A 142 0.16 -65.96 -14.88
C THR A 142 0.09 -64.51 -14.42
N VAL A 143 -0.89 -64.15 -13.59
CA VAL A 143 -1.00 -62.81 -13.03
C VAL A 143 0.09 -62.55 -11.99
N ASN A 144 0.43 -63.54 -11.15
CA ASN A 144 1.51 -63.41 -10.17
C ASN A 144 2.89 -63.27 -10.84
N ALA A 145 3.14 -63.97 -11.95
CA ALA A 145 4.37 -63.82 -12.72
C ALA A 145 4.50 -62.44 -13.41
N ALA A 146 3.40 -61.86 -13.87
CA ALA A 146 3.39 -60.52 -14.48
C ALA A 146 3.58 -59.40 -13.43
N ALA A 147 3.05 -59.56 -12.23
CA ALA A 147 3.24 -58.61 -11.12
C ALA A 147 4.70 -58.62 -10.60
N ALA A 148 5.35 -59.79 -10.59
CA ALA A 148 6.74 -59.93 -10.14
C ALA A 148 7.79 -59.33 -11.12
N GLN A 149 7.44 -59.07 -12.38
CA GLN A 149 8.36 -58.48 -13.37
C GLN A 149 8.32 -56.94 -13.44
N ASN A 150 7.43 -56.29 -12.68
CA ASN A 150 7.26 -54.82 -12.66
C ASN A 150 7.66 -54.18 -11.32
N LEU A 151 8.48 -54.88 -10.53
CA LEU A 151 9.23 -54.37 -9.37
C LEU A 151 10.71 -54.29 -9.73
#